data_AF-A0A2A4WTK6-F1
#
_entry.id   AF-A0A2A4WTK6-F1
#
_cell.length_a   1.000
_cell.length_b   1.000
_cell.length_c   1.000
_cell.angle_alpha   90.00
_cell.angle_beta   90.00
_cell.angle_gamma   90.00
#
_symmetry.space_group_name_H-M   'P 1'
#
loop_
_entity.id
_entity.type
_entity.pdbx_description
1 polymer ?
#
loop_
_entity_poly.entity_id
_entity_poly.type
_entity_poly.pdbx_seq_one_letter_code
_entity_poly.pdbx_strand_id
1 'polypeptide(L)' 'MDFSNTEEQQMLQESVQKFVHKSYDFATRNQIIASEKGFSQENWDLFAELGWLTVPFKEEDGGFGGSAVDLVV' A
#
# COMPACT_ATOMS: atom_id res chain seq x y z
N MET A 1 -11.51 -0.25 -25.78
CA MET A 1 -11.34 0.29 -24.42
C MET A 1 -10.22 -0.52 -23.82
N ASP A 2 -9.15 0.14 -23.40
CA ASP A 2 -8.04 -0.52 -22.72
C ASP A 2 -8.36 -0.57 -21.23
N PHE A 3 -8.28 -1.77 -20.64
CA PHE A 3 -8.57 -2.03 -19.23
C PHE A 3 -7.30 -2.46 -18.48
N SER A 4 -6.14 -2.37 -19.12
CA SER A 4 -4.86 -2.63 -18.49
C SER A 4 -4.51 -1.52 -17.49
N ASN A 5 -3.87 -1.92 -16.39
CA ASN A 5 -3.32 -0.98 -15.42
C ASN A 5 -2.26 -0.09 -16.09
N THR A 6 -2.16 1.17 -15.65
CA THR A 6 -1.04 2.04 -16.00
C THR A 6 0.27 1.48 -15.46
N GLU A 7 1.41 1.99 -15.93
CA GLU A 7 2.72 1.57 -15.45
C GLU A 7 2.88 1.84 -13.95
N GLU A 8 2.39 2.99 -13.48
CA GLU A 8 2.41 3.37 -12.06
C GLU A 8 1.57 2.40 -11.20
N GLN A 9 0.38 2.03 -11.69
CA GLN A 9 -0.49 1.05 -11.05
C GLN A 9 0.17 -0.33 -10.97
N GLN A 10 0.84 -0.77 -12.04
CA GLN A 10 1.58 -2.04 -12.04
C GLN A 10 2.73 -2.01 -11.05
N MET A 11 3.50 -0.92 -11.02
CA MET A 11 4.60 -0.74 -10.06
C MET A 11 4.12 -0.75 -8.61
N LEU A 12 3.01 -0.06 -8.31
CA LEU A 12 2.40 -0.06 -6.98
C LEU A 12 1.96 -1.48 -6.59
N GLN A 13 1.25 -2.17 -7.48
CA GLN A 13 0.78 -3.53 -7.26
C GLN A 13 1.94 -4.50 -6.97
N GLU A 14 2.99 -4.46 -7.79
CA GLU A 14 4.17 -5.30 -7.58
C GLU A 14 4.86 -5.01 -6.24
N SER A 15 4.94 -3.73 -5.85
CA SER A 15 5.55 -3.31 -4.59
C SER A 15 4.78 -3.87 -3.39
N VAL A 16 3.45 -3.76 -3.41
CA VAL A 16 2.55 -4.31 -2.39
C VAL A 16 2.66 -5.83 -2.34
N GLN A 17 2.64 -6.51 -3.48
CA GLN A 17 2.78 -7.97 -3.55
C GLN A 17 4.11 -8.45 -2.96
N LYS A 18 5.22 -7.77 -3.26
CA LYS A 18 6.55 -8.09 -2.72
C LYS A 18 6.58 -7.95 -1.20
N PHE A 19 5.97 -6.90 -0.65
CA PHE A 19 5.86 -6.70 0.80
C PHE A 19 5.04 -7.82 1.45
N VAL A 20 3.84 -8.11 0.93
CA VAL A 20 2.97 -9.15 1.51
C VAL A 20 3.67 -10.51 1.51
N HIS A 21 4.33 -10.86 0.41
CA HIS A 21 5.03 -12.13 0.28
C HIS A 21 6.23 -12.26 1.22
N LYS A 22 6.97 -11.18 1.47
CA LYS A 22 8.20 -11.22 2.28
C LYS A 22 7.98 -10.98 3.77
N SER A 23 6.98 -10.18 4.13
CA SER A 23 6.93 -9.54 5.45
C SER A 23 5.55 -9.55 6.10
N TYR A 24 4.52 -10.06 5.42
CA TYR A 24 3.15 -10.02 5.94
C TYR A 24 2.39 -11.33 5.73
N ASP A 25 3.01 -12.44 6.18
CA ASP A 25 2.34 -13.73 6.18
C ASP A 25 1.18 -13.79 7.21
N PHE A 26 0.43 -14.89 7.19
CA PHE A 26 -0.70 -15.07 8.10
C PHE A 26 -0.30 -15.09 9.58
N ALA A 27 0.87 -15.62 9.93
CA ALA A 27 1.32 -15.70 11.31
C ALA A 27 1.68 -14.30 11.84
N THR A 28 2.46 -13.54 11.08
CA THR A 28 2.80 -12.14 11.36
C THR A 28 1.54 -11.28 11.48
N ARG A 29 0.59 -11.42 10.54
CA ARG A 29 -0.69 -10.70 10.59
C ARG A 29 -1.46 -11.00 11.88
N ASN A 30 -1.55 -12.27 12.28
CA ASN A 30 -2.28 -12.66 13.48
C ASN A 30 -1.63 -12.10 14.75
N GLN A 31 -0.29 -12.07 14.81
CA GLN A 31 0.43 -11.45 15.91
C GLN A 31 0.16 -9.94 16.00
N ILE A 32 0.17 -9.23 14.86
CA ILE A 32 -0.13 -7.79 14.80
C ILE A 32 -1.55 -7.49 15.27
N ILE A 33 -2.55 -8.25 14.80
CA ILE A 33 -3.94 -8.05 15.19
C ILE A 33 -4.17 -8.32 16.69
N ALA A 34 -3.45 -9.30 17.26
CA ALA A 34 -3.52 -9.60 18.68
C ALA A 34 -2.76 -8.58 19.56
N SER A 35 -1.96 -7.69 18.97
CA SER A 35 -1.27 -6.63 19.71
C SER A 35 -2.23 -5.57 20.25
N GLU A 36 -1.81 -4.81 21.26
CA GLU A 36 -2.62 -3.74 21.85
C GLU A 36 -3.07 -2.69 20.82
N LYS A 37 -2.22 -2.37 19.85
CA LYS A 37 -2.54 -1.38 18.80
C LYS A 37 -3.39 -1.99 17.68
N GLY A 38 -3.35 -3.31 17.47
CA GLY A 38 -4.00 -3.99 16.34
C GLY A 38 -3.38 -3.71 14.96
N PHE A 39 -2.31 -2.90 14.90
CA PHE A 39 -1.54 -2.59 13.69
C PHE A 39 -0.05 -2.47 14.01
N SER A 40 0.80 -2.63 12.99
CA SER A 40 2.25 -2.44 13.11
C SER A 40 2.61 -1.00 12.74
N GLN A 41 3.12 -0.22 13.71
CA GLN A 41 3.63 1.14 13.44
C GLN A 41 4.78 1.10 12.42
N GLU A 42 5.69 0.13 12.54
CA GLU A 42 6.81 -0.05 11.62
C GLU A 42 6.34 -0.25 10.17
N ASN A 43 5.28 -1.04 9.96
CA ASN A 43 4.73 -1.21 8.61
C ASN A 43 4.10 0.08 8.09
N TRP A 44 3.40 0.84 8.93
CA TRP A 44 2.81 2.12 8.54
C TRP A 44 3.88 3.16 8.18
N ASP A 45 4.98 3.20 8.93
CA ASP A 45 6.13 4.06 8.63
C ASP A 45 6.76 3.65 7.29
N LEU A 46 6.95 2.35 7.04
CA LEU A 46 7.41 1.84 5.76
C LEU A 46 6.47 2.21 4.60
N PHE A 47 5.14 2.12 4.78
CA PHE A 47 4.18 2.50 3.74
C PHE A 47 4.26 3.99 3.41
N ALA A 48 4.55 4.83 4.40
CA ALA A 48 4.80 6.26 4.19
C ALA A 48 6.10 6.50 3.42
N GLU A 49 7.19 5.80 3.77
CA GLU A 49 8.47 5.87 3.07
C GLU A 49 8.38 5.42 1.61
N LEU A 50 7.58 4.39 1.33
CA LEU A 50 7.30 3.90 -0.02
C LEU A 50 6.30 4.78 -0.80
N GLY A 51 5.72 5.80 -0.16
CA GLY A 51 4.77 6.74 -0.77
C GLY A 51 3.36 6.17 -0.98
N TRP A 52 3.05 4.96 -0.51
CA TRP A 52 1.76 4.30 -0.74
C TRP A 52 0.60 5.09 -0.12
N LEU A 53 0.84 5.73 1.02
CA LEU A 53 -0.18 6.51 1.71
C LEU A 53 -0.54 7.80 0.97
N THR A 54 0.26 8.21 -0.02
CA THR A 54 0.06 9.45 -0.77
C THR A 54 -0.83 9.25 -2.02
N VAL A 55 -1.10 8.00 -2.40
CA VAL A 55 -1.89 7.62 -3.58
C VAL A 55 -3.25 8.34 -3.68
N PRO A 56 -4.11 8.37 -2.63
CA PRO A 56 -5.43 8.98 -2.74
C PRO A 56 -5.44 10.51 -2.73
N PHE A 57 -4.31 11.15 -2.40
CA PHE A 57 -4.25 12.59 -2.20
C PHE A 57 -3.85 13.29 -3.50
N LYS A 58 -4.31 14.53 -3.68
CA LYS A 58 -3.97 15.32 -4.86
C LYS A 58 -2.52 15.78 -4.83
N GLU A 59 -1.95 16.07 -5.99
CA GLU A 59 -0.60 16.64 -6.12
C GLU A 59 -0.42 17.95 -5.34
N GLU A 60 -1.46 18.78 -5.25
CA GLU A 60 -1.44 20.04 -4.47
C GLU A 60 -1.21 19.82 -2.97
N ASP A 61 -1.55 18.64 -2.47
CA ASP A 61 -1.35 18.20 -1.08
C ASP A 61 -0.11 17.29 -0.93
N GLY A 62 0.68 17.12 -2.00
CA GLY A 62 1.84 16.23 -2.04
C GLY A 62 1.52 14.75 -2.33
N GLY A 63 0.33 14.47 -2.87
CA GLY A 63 -0.10 13.12 -3.27
C GLY A 63 0.08 12.78 -4.75
N PHE A 64 -0.25 11.54 -5.14
CA PHE A 64 -0.13 11.07 -6.52
C PHE A 64 -1.39 11.29 -7.39
N GLY A 65 -2.46 11.86 -6.83
CA GLY A 65 -3.70 12.11 -7.55
C GLY A 65 -4.43 10.84 -8.00
N GLY A 66 -4.17 9.71 -7.32
CA GLY A 66 -4.75 8.42 -7.65
C GLY A 66 -6.27 8.41 -7.53
N SER A 67 -6.90 7.67 -8.43
CA SER A 67 -8.34 7.44 -8.44
C SER A 67 -8.74 6.32 -7.48
N ALA A 68 -10.05 6.06 -7.36
CA ALA A 68 -10.55 4.91 -6.61
C ALA A 68 -10.04 3.56 -7.15
N VAL A 69 -9.69 3.48 -8.44
CA VAL A 69 -9.12 2.27 -9.06
C VAL A 69 -7.71 2.01 -8.50
N ASP A 70 -6.93 3.06 -8.29
CA ASP A 70 -5.56 2.98 -7.75
C ASP A 70 -5.52 2.51 -6.28
N LEU A 71 -6.63 2.63 -5.56
CA LEU A 71 -6.75 2.18 -4.17
C LEU A 71 -7.15 0.71 -4.03
N VAL A 72 -7.57 0.07 -5.12
CA VAL A 72 -8.05 -1.33 -5.12
C VAL A 72 -7.13 -2.29 -5.88
N VAL A 73 -5.97 -1.81 -6.33
CA VAL A 73 -4.99 -2.58 -7.11
C VAL A 73 -4.34 -3.70 -6.29
#